data_AF-A0A661DSJ2-F1
#
_entry.id   AF-A0A661DSJ2-F1
#
_cell.length_a   1.000
_cell.length_b   1.000
_cell.length_c   1.000
_cell.angle_alpha   90.00
_cell.angle_beta   90.00
_cell.angle_gamma   90.00
#
_symmetry.space_group_name_H-M   'P 1'
#
loop_
_entity.id
_entity.type
_entity.pdbx_description
1 polymer ?
#
loop_
_entity_poly.entity_id
_entity_poly.type
_entity_poly.pdbx_seq_one_letter_code
_entity_poly.pdbx_strand_id
1 'polypeptide(L)' 'MTGLLGLLSYTFVACGLLLSCAQQPANPVDSQYKATIVRTSYGIPHITADDFANLGFGEGYAAAEDHVCNIAY' A
#
# COMPACT_ATOMS: atom_id res chain seq x y z
N MET A 1 3.36 -11.69 40.96
CA MET A 1 3.75 -12.72 39.97
C MET A 1 2.77 -12.84 38.79
N THR A 2 1.66 -12.08 38.75
CA THR A 2 0.66 -12.11 37.66
C THR A 2 0.97 -11.18 36.47
N GLY A 3 1.84 -10.17 36.65
CA GLY A 3 2.14 -9.19 35.60
C GLY A 3 2.94 -9.72 34.41
N LEU A 4 3.87 -10.65 34.62
CA LEU A 4 4.75 -11.17 33.56
C LEU A 4 4.00 -12.09 32.58
N LEU A 5 3.02 -12.86 33.08
CA LEU A 5 2.14 -13.70 32.26
C LEU A 5 1.22 -12.85 31.37
N GLY A 6 0.75 -11.70 31.87
CA GLY A 6 -0.07 -10.75 31.10
C GLY A 6 0.69 -10.12 29.92
N LEU A 7 1.96 -9.76 30.10
CA LEU A 7 2.81 -9.23 29.03
C LEU A 7 3.09 -10.26 27.93
N LEU A 8 3.24 -11.53 28.30
CA LEU A 8 3.43 -12.62 27.34
C LEU A 8 2.16 -12.87 26.50
N SER A 9 0.97 -12.77 27.11
CA SER A 9 -0.29 -12.85 26.35
C SER A 9 -0.50 -11.66 25.40
N TYR A 10 -0.11 -10.46 25.80
CA TYR A 10 -0.29 -9.25 24.99
C TYR A 10 0.59 -9.26 23.73
N THR A 11 1.83 -9.74 23.86
CA THR A 11 2.74 -9.89 22.72
C THR A 11 2.27 -10.96 21.73
N PHE A 12 1.72 -12.08 22.21
CA PHE A 12 1.12 -13.10 21.34
C PHE A 12 -0.09 -12.58 20.56
N VAL A 13 -0.99 -11.84 21.23
CA VAL A 13 -2.18 -11.26 20.57
C VAL A 13 -1.79 -10.18 19.57
N ALA A 14 -0.84 -9.31 19.93
CA ALA A 14 -0.32 -8.28 19.02
C ALA A 14 0.34 -8.90 17.77
N CYS A 15 1.12 -9.97 17.94
CA CYS A 15 1.72 -10.67 16.82
C CYS A 15 0.65 -11.33 15.92
N GLY A 16 -0.35 -11.99 16.52
CA GLY A 16 -1.46 -12.60 15.78
C GLY A 16 -2.26 -11.62 14.93
N LEU A 17 -2.50 -10.40 15.44
CA LEU A 17 -3.15 -9.31 14.69
C LEU A 17 -2.31 -8.86 13.49
N LEU A 18 -0.99 -8.75 13.64
CA LEU A 18 -0.09 -8.33 12.55
C LEU A 18 -0.01 -9.38 11.43
N LEU A 19 -0.01 -10.68 11.74
CA LEU A 19 0.03 -11.73 10.73
C LEU A 19 -1.25 -11.78 9.87
N SER A 20 -2.40 -11.34 10.40
CA SER A 20 -3.66 -11.37 9.66
C SER A 20 -3.70 -10.38 8.48
N CYS A 21 -2.92 -9.31 8.52
CA CYS A 21 -2.90 -8.29 7.46
C CYS A 21 -1.99 -8.64 6.28
N ALA A 22 -1.07 -9.60 6.45
CA ALA A 22 -0.06 -9.93 5.44
C ALA A 22 -0.59 -10.83 4.31
N GLN A 23 -1.78 -11.41 4.48
CA GLN A 23 -2.31 -12.44 3.59
C GLN A 23 -3.32 -11.86 2.59
N GLN A 24 -2.87 -10.87 1.80
CA GLN A 24 -3.61 -10.44 0.61
C GLN A 24 -3.35 -11.46 -0.51
N PRO A 25 -4.37 -12.09 -1.11
CA PRO A 25 -4.19 -12.93 -2.28
C PRO A 25 -3.59 -12.08 -3.41
N ALA A 26 -2.38 -12.43 -3.85
CA ALA A 26 -1.77 -11.82 -5.02
C ALA A 26 -2.51 -12.34 -6.26
N ASN A 27 -3.17 -11.43 -6.99
CA ASN A 27 -3.66 -11.76 -8.32
C ASN A 27 -2.45 -12.06 -9.23
N PRO A 28 -2.55 -13.04 -10.15
CA PRO A 28 -1.50 -13.26 -11.13
C PRO A 28 -1.30 -11.97 -11.91
N VAL A 29 -0.15 -11.34 -11.69
CA VAL A 29 0.23 -10.07 -12.31
C VAL A 29 0.38 -10.34 -13.81
N ASP A 30 -0.56 -9.82 -14.62
CA ASP A 30 -0.27 -9.53 -16.02
C ASP A 30 1.03 -8.71 -16.01
N SER A 31 2.00 -9.03 -16.86
CA SER A 31 3.39 -8.52 -16.76
C SER A 31 3.51 -7.00 -16.92
N GLN A 32 2.38 -6.31 -17.07
CA GLN A 32 2.23 -4.89 -17.24
C GLN A 32 1.27 -4.35 -16.18
N TYR A 33 1.74 -3.41 -15.37
CA TYR A 33 0.86 -2.61 -14.52
C TYR A 33 0.04 -1.64 -15.37
N LYS A 34 -1.24 -1.50 -15.05
CA LYS A 34 -2.17 -0.66 -15.81
C LYS A 34 -3.02 0.20 -14.88
N ALA A 35 -2.96 1.51 -15.07
CA ALA A 35 -3.82 2.47 -14.38
C ALA A 35 -4.25 3.58 -15.35
N THR A 36 -5.48 4.07 -15.19
CA THR A 36 -5.97 5.25 -15.90
C THR A 36 -5.85 6.45 -14.98
N ILE A 37 -5.15 7.50 -15.44
CA ILE A 37 -4.92 8.73 -14.67
C ILE A 37 -5.59 9.88 -15.40
N VAL A 38 -6.51 10.57 -14.72
CA VAL A 38 -7.11 11.82 -15.19
C VAL A 38 -6.76 12.93 -14.22
N ARG A 39 -6.23 14.03 -14.73
CA ARG A 39 -5.86 15.19 -13.91
C ARG A 39 -6.92 16.29 -14.01
N THR A 40 -7.19 16.94 -12.89
CA THR A 40 -7.98 18.18 -12.86
C THR A 40 -7.15 19.35 -13.39
N SER A 41 -7.77 20.54 -13.53
CA SER A 41 -7.06 21.76 -13.95
C SER A 41 -5.92 22.18 -13.04
N TYR A 42 -5.96 21.77 -11.77
CA TYR A 42 -4.91 22.04 -10.78
C TYR A 42 -3.92 20.87 -10.65
N GLY A 43 -3.97 19.90 -11.55
CA GLY A 43 -3.04 18.77 -11.58
C GLY A 43 -3.37 17.62 -10.63
N ILE A 44 -4.43 17.71 -9.81
CA ILE A 44 -4.80 16.64 -8.86
C ILE A 44 -5.13 15.35 -9.64
N PRO A 45 -4.41 14.23 -9.40
CA PRO A 45 -4.65 12.98 -10.10
C PRO A 45 -5.84 12.22 -9.52
N HIS A 46 -6.73 11.76 -10.40
CA HIS A 46 -7.76 10.76 -10.12
C HIS A 46 -7.36 9.46 -10.81
N ILE A 47 -7.12 8.40 -10.02
CA ILE A 47 -6.51 7.16 -10.48
C ILE A 47 -7.52 6.03 -10.37
N THR A 48 -7.77 5.35 -11.48
CA THR A 48 -8.64 4.17 -11.56
C THR A 48 -7.83 2.96 -12.01
N ALA A 49 -7.96 1.85 -11.29
CA ALA A 49 -7.26 0.61 -11.55
C ALA A 49 -8.09 -0.61 -11.13
N ASP A 50 -7.78 -1.78 -11.71
CA ASP A 50 -8.53 -3.02 -11.49
C ASP A 50 -8.16 -3.75 -10.19
N ASP A 51 -6.99 -3.44 -9.62
CA ASP A 51 -6.52 -3.97 -8.33
C ASP A 51 -5.56 -3.00 -7.63
N PHE A 52 -5.19 -3.32 -6.39
CA PHE A 52 -4.32 -2.47 -5.57
C PHE A 52 -2.87 -2.38 -6.08
N ALA A 53 -2.37 -3.41 -6.77
CA ALA A 53 -1.01 -3.38 -7.31
C ALA A 53 -0.93 -2.37 -8.46
N ASN A 54 -1.91 -2.43 -9.35
CA ASN A 54 -2.13 -1.47 -10.42
C ASN A 54 -2.41 -0.06 -9.91
N LEU A 55 -3.20 0.08 -8.84
CA LEU A 55 -3.46 1.37 -8.20
C LEU A 55 -2.18 1.99 -7.63
N GLY A 56 -1.38 1.20 -6.92
CA GLY A 56 -0.10 1.65 -6.38
C GLY A 56 0.89 2.06 -7.48
N PHE A 57 0.90 1.36 -8.62
CA PHE A 57 1.66 1.78 -9.78
C PHE A 57 1.21 3.15 -10.30
N GLY A 58 -0.09 3.36 -10.49
CA GLY A 58 -0.64 4.65 -10.93
C GLY A 58 -0.30 5.79 -9.97
N GLU A 59 -0.42 5.56 -8.66
CA GLU A 59 -0.10 6.53 -7.61
C GLU A 59 1.39 6.91 -7.65
N GLY A 60 2.28 5.90 -7.68
CA GLY A 60 3.72 6.13 -7.73
C GLY A 60 4.14 6.87 -9.01
N TYR A 61 3.51 6.53 -10.14
CA TYR A 61 3.76 7.23 -11.41
C TYR A 61 3.33 8.70 -11.34
N ALA A 62 2.11 8.99 -10.86
CA ALA A 62 1.63 10.36 -10.71
C ALA A 62 2.49 11.18 -9.74
N ALA A 63 2.88 10.59 -8.60
CA ALA A 63 3.75 11.23 -7.62
C ALA A 63 5.16 11.51 -8.18
N ALA A 64 5.70 10.61 -9.00
CA ALA A 64 6.99 10.83 -9.66
C ALA A 64 6.92 11.97 -10.68
N GLU A 65 5.87 12.05 -11.49
CA GLU A 65 5.69 13.17 -12.44
C GLU A 65 5.74 14.54 -11.74
N ASP A 66 5.16 14.64 -10.54
CA ASP A 66 5.04 15.92 -9.83
C ASP A 66 6.22 16.21 -8.89
N HIS A 67 6.80 15.17 -8.28
CA HIS A 67 7.68 15.30 -7.11
C HIS A 67 8.95 14.43 -7.18
N VAL A 68 9.36 13.93 -8.34
CA VAL A 68 10.52 13.01 -8.46
C VAL A 68 11.77 13.56 -7.77
N CYS A 69 12.09 14.85 -7.92
CA CYS A 69 13.28 15.43 -7.31
C CYS A 69 13.26 15.32 -5.78
N ASN A 70 12.08 15.48 -5.16
CA ASN A 70 11.92 15.43 -3.71
C ASN A 70 11.94 14.00 -3.17
N ILE A 71 11.49 13.04 -3.99
CA ILE A 71 11.44 11.62 -3.64
C ILE A 71 12.82 10.95 -3.84
N ALA A 72 13.60 11.43 -4.81
CA ALA A 72 14.85 10.81 -5.22
C ALA A 72 16.09 11.24 -4.41
N TYR A 73 15.97 12.16 -3.44
CA TYR A 73 17.10 12.64 -2.64
C TYR A 73 17.15 12.03 -1.24
#